data_AF-A0A2V7JSD0-F1
#
_entry.id   AF-A0A2V7JSD0-F1
#
_cell.length_a   1.000
_cell.length_b   1.000
_cell.length_c   1.000
_cell.angle_alpha   90.00
_cell.angle_beta   90.00
_cell.angle_gamma   90.00
#
_symmetry.space_group_name_H-M   'P 1'
#
loop_
_entity.id
_entity.type
_entity.pdbx_description
1 polymer ?
#
loop_
_entity_poly.entity_id
_entity_poly.type
_entity_poly.pdbx_seq_one_letter_code
_entity_poly.pdbx_strand_id
1 'polypeptide(L)'
;MILTIVATLIVVATGAFIYTTIAVNVEAGREDSIVSVPRVGEDAQSFMRALAGSVSQKVAAGNEITLYQNGSEIFPALLGAIAAARESIHFSTFVYEAGEIPSSFGEAFAAAARRGVEVRIVLDRRGCKKIPRDLVASMRDAGCEVRWFRGIKWYNWETYNHRTHR
;
A
#
# COMPACT_ATOMS: atom_id res chain seq x y z
N MET A 1 -50.28 1.47 11.86
CA MET A 1 -50.04 0.72 10.61
C MET A 1 -48.86 1.31 9.82
N ILE A 2 -48.91 2.56 9.36
CA ILE A 2 -47.81 3.19 8.58
C ILE A 2 -46.49 3.21 9.36
N LEU A 3 -46.50 3.65 10.62
CA LEU A 3 -45.29 3.71 11.46
C LEU A 3 -44.64 2.33 11.64
N THR A 4 -45.45 1.29 11.83
CA THR A 4 -44.98 -0.10 11.98
C THR A 4 -44.33 -0.60 10.70
N ILE A 5 -44.95 -0.34 9.54
CA ILE A 5 -44.39 -0.72 8.23
C ILE A 5 -43.05 -0.02 8.00
N VAL A 6 -42.98 1.30 8.26
CA VAL A 6 -41.73 2.07 8.11
C VAL A 6 -40.64 1.54 9.04
N ALA A 7 -40.97 1.28 10.31
CA ALA A 7 -40.00 0.72 11.27
C ALA A 7 -39.48 -0.66 10.82
N THR A 8 -40.36 -1.54 10.35
CA THR A 8 -39.96 -2.87 9.83
C THR A 8 -39.04 -2.73 8.62
N LEU A 9 -39.35 -1.83 7.67
CA LEU A 9 -38.50 -1.60 6.50
C LEU A 9 -37.10 -1.10 6.89
N ILE A 10 -37.00 -0.19 7.86
CA ILE A 10 -35.71 0.31 8.37
C ILE A 10 -34.89 -0.82 8.98
N VAL A 11 -35.51 -1.67 9.81
CA VAL A 11 -34.81 -2.81 10.44
C VAL A 11 -34.30 -3.79 9.40
N VAL A 12 -35.13 -4.15 8.42
CA VAL A 12 -34.73 -5.06 7.33
C VAL A 12 -33.60 -4.46 6.49
N ALA A 13 -33.71 -3.17 6.10
CA ALA A 13 -32.69 -2.49 5.33
C ALA A 13 -31.36 -2.40 6.08
N THR A 14 -31.40 -2.10 7.38
CA THR A 14 -30.22 -2.03 8.25
C THR A 14 -29.58 -3.41 8.41
N GLY A 15 -30.39 -4.45 8.64
CA GLY A 15 -29.91 -5.84 8.73
C GLY A 15 -29.25 -6.31 7.45
N ALA A 16 -29.87 -6.03 6.28
CA ALA A 16 -29.30 -6.34 4.98
C ALA A 16 -27.96 -5.61 4.76
N PHE A 17 -27.89 -4.30 5.07
CA PHE A 17 -26.66 -3.53 4.94
C PHE A 17 -25.51 -4.07 5.82
N ILE A 18 -25.80 -4.41 7.08
CA ILE A 18 -24.82 -5.02 8.00
C ILE A 18 -24.35 -6.37 7.45
N TYR A 19 -25.29 -7.22 7.02
CA TYR A 19 -24.96 -8.53 6.46
C TYR A 19 -24.06 -8.42 5.22
N THR A 20 -24.45 -7.59 4.25
CA THR A 20 -23.63 -7.37 3.04
C THR A 20 -22.26 -6.82 3.41
N THR A 21 -22.18 -5.93 4.41
CA THR A 21 -20.90 -5.38 4.87
C THR A 21 -19.98 -6.45 5.45
N ILE A 22 -20.52 -7.33 6.29
CA ILE A 22 -19.76 -8.45 6.85
C ILE A 22 -19.35 -9.41 5.74
N ALA A 23 -20.27 -9.80 4.86
CA ALA A 23 -20.00 -10.77 3.78
C ALA A 23 -18.87 -10.29 2.85
N VAL A 24 -18.90 -9.03 2.44
CA VAL A 24 -17.86 -8.43 1.61
C VAL A 24 -16.52 -8.38 2.34
N ASN A 25 -16.52 -8.02 3.63
CA ASN A 25 -15.28 -7.95 4.41
C ASN A 25 -14.67 -9.33 4.66
N VAL A 26 -15.49 -10.37 4.80
CA VAL A 26 -15.02 -11.75 4.90
C VAL A 26 -14.37 -12.20 3.59
N GLU A 27 -14.97 -11.86 2.45
CA GLU A 27 -14.38 -12.17 1.14
C GLU A 27 -13.05 -11.44 0.92
N ALA A 28 -12.97 -10.16 1.30
CA ALA A 28 -11.75 -9.38 1.22
C ALA A 28 -10.59 -9.96 2.06
N GLY A 29 -10.92 -10.71 3.11
CA GLY A 29 -9.97 -11.40 3.99
C GLY A 29 -9.58 -12.80 3.52
N ARG A 30 -10.16 -13.33 2.43
CA ARG A 30 -9.68 -14.59 1.84
C ARG A 30 -8.31 -14.33 1.21
N GLU A 31 -7.26 -14.77 1.90
CA GLU A 31 -5.97 -14.95 1.24
C GLU A 31 -6.12 -16.03 0.17
N ASP A 32 -5.70 -15.73 -1.05
CA ASP A 32 -5.55 -16.76 -2.08
C ASP A 32 -4.66 -17.86 -1.52
N SER A 33 -5.25 -19.04 -1.33
CA SER A 33 -4.56 -20.22 -0.81
C SER A 33 -3.43 -20.57 -1.77
N ILE A 34 -2.18 -20.44 -1.32
CA ILE A 34 -1.05 -20.94 -2.11
C ILE A 34 -1.17 -22.47 -2.13
N VAL A 35 -1.57 -23.02 -3.27
CA VAL A 35 -2.02 -24.41 -3.40
C VAL A 35 -0.89 -25.43 -3.10
N SER A 36 0.38 -25.05 -3.26
CA SER A 36 1.54 -25.80 -2.75
C SER A 36 2.82 -24.99 -2.94
N VAL A 37 3.61 -24.77 -1.89
CA VAL A 37 4.99 -24.24 -2.01
C VAL A 37 5.96 -25.41 -1.84
N PRO A 38 6.97 -25.58 -2.72
CA PRO A 38 8.05 -26.53 -2.48
C PRO A 38 8.68 -26.32 -1.10
N ARG A 39 9.09 -27.39 -0.41
CA ARG A 39 9.81 -27.24 0.87
C ARG A 39 11.12 -26.49 0.64
N VAL A 40 11.46 -25.62 1.59
CA VAL A 40 12.79 -25.02 1.67
C VAL A 40 13.78 -26.15 1.98
N GLY A 41 14.67 -26.45 1.03
CA GLY A 41 15.77 -27.38 1.25
C GLY A 41 17.03 -26.65 1.69
N GLU A 42 18.10 -27.41 1.91
CA GLU A 42 19.38 -26.89 2.43
C GLU A 42 20.24 -26.22 1.34
N ASP A 43 19.93 -26.46 0.06
CA ASP A 43 20.66 -25.89 -1.06
C ASP A 43 19.99 -24.63 -1.63
N ALA A 44 20.79 -23.76 -2.24
CA ALA A 44 20.30 -22.52 -2.82
C ALA A 44 19.21 -22.73 -3.89
N GLN A 45 19.28 -23.82 -4.67
CA GLN A 45 18.33 -24.07 -5.75
C GLN A 45 16.96 -24.50 -5.21
N SER A 46 16.90 -25.30 -4.15
CA SER A 46 15.64 -25.63 -3.47
C SER A 46 15.06 -24.41 -2.76
N PHE A 47 15.88 -23.59 -2.10
CA PHE A 47 15.43 -22.31 -1.54
C PHE A 47 14.81 -21.39 -2.60
N MET A 48 15.50 -21.15 -3.72
CA MET A 48 14.98 -20.27 -4.78
C MET A 48 13.69 -20.82 -5.42
N ARG A 49 13.52 -22.14 -5.51
CA ARG A 49 12.27 -22.77 -5.97
C ARG A 49 11.12 -22.57 -4.99
N ALA A 50 11.38 -22.74 -3.69
CA ALA A 50 10.41 -22.45 -2.64
C ALA A 50 10.01 -20.98 -2.64
N LEU A 51 10.99 -20.07 -2.77
CA LEU A 51 10.74 -18.63 -2.89
C LEU A 51 9.89 -18.29 -4.12
N ALA A 52 10.24 -18.81 -5.30
CA ALA A 52 9.45 -18.60 -6.52
C ALA A 52 7.99 -19.06 -6.35
N GLY A 53 7.80 -20.22 -5.71
CA GLY A 53 6.48 -20.76 -5.39
C GLY A 53 5.70 -19.92 -4.38
N SER A 54 6.36 -19.34 -3.38
CA SER A 54 5.69 -18.53 -2.35
C SER A 54 5.22 -17.18 -2.87
N VAL A 55 5.96 -16.57 -3.79
CA VAL A 55 5.59 -15.28 -4.38
C VAL A 55 4.81 -15.41 -5.69
N SER A 56 4.62 -16.63 -6.20
CA SER A 56 4.00 -16.89 -7.52
C SER A 56 4.65 -16.10 -8.67
N GLN A 57 5.97 -15.88 -8.58
CA GLN A 57 6.76 -15.13 -9.57
C GLN A 57 8.03 -15.90 -9.91
N LYS A 58 8.57 -15.67 -11.11
CA LYS A 58 9.85 -16.23 -11.52
C LYS A 58 10.98 -15.50 -10.81
N VAL A 59 11.96 -16.25 -10.31
CA VAL A 59 13.21 -15.69 -9.80
C VAL A 59 14.10 -15.27 -10.98
N ALA A 60 14.56 -14.02 -10.96
CA ALA A 60 15.60 -13.53 -11.86
C ALA A 60 17.00 -13.70 -11.23
N ALA A 61 18.00 -13.96 -12.07
CA ALA A 61 19.40 -14.00 -11.65
C ALA A 61 20.05 -12.60 -11.73
N GLY A 62 21.24 -12.44 -11.13
CA GLY A 62 22.02 -11.19 -11.19
C GLY A 62 21.59 -10.11 -10.18
N ASN A 63 20.80 -10.49 -9.17
CA ASN A 63 20.37 -9.58 -8.11
C ASN A 63 21.38 -9.59 -6.96
N GLU A 64 21.63 -8.41 -6.39
CA GLU A 64 22.26 -8.24 -5.08
C GLU A 64 21.17 -7.98 -4.04
N ILE A 65 21.29 -8.62 -2.87
CA ILE A 65 20.29 -8.51 -1.81
C ILE A 65 20.98 -8.02 -0.54
N THR A 66 20.49 -6.91 -0.01
CA THR A 66 20.85 -6.42 1.32
C THR A 66 19.63 -6.56 2.23
N LEU A 67 19.80 -7.21 3.38
CA LEU A 67 18.74 -7.36 4.36
C LEU A 67 18.80 -6.19 5.37
N TYR A 68 17.71 -5.46 5.52
CA TYR A 68 17.54 -4.42 6.53
C TYR A 68 16.54 -4.91 7.58
N GLN A 69 16.91 -4.87 8.86
CA GLN A 69 16.12 -5.51 9.92
C GLN A 69 15.05 -4.59 10.52
N ASN A 70 15.18 -3.27 10.35
CA ASN A 70 14.35 -2.30 11.05
C ASN A 70 14.37 -0.91 10.37
N GLY A 71 13.62 0.03 10.97
CA GLY A 71 13.53 1.42 10.53
C GLY A 71 14.86 2.17 10.48
N SER A 72 15.74 1.99 11.47
CA SER A 72 17.06 2.65 11.50
C SER A 72 17.99 2.19 10.39
N GLU A 73 17.78 1.00 9.83
CA GLU A 73 18.55 0.49 8.71
C GLU A 73 17.91 0.84 7.36
N ILE A 74 16.59 0.64 7.22
CA ILE A 74 15.91 0.78 5.92
C ILE A 74 15.69 2.24 5.52
N PHE A 75 15.36 3.15 6.44
CA PHE A 75 15.03 4.52 6.07
C PHE A 75 16.24 5.29 5.52
N PRO A 76 17.45 5.23 6.13
CA PRO A 76 18.63 5.87 5.55
C PRO A 76 18.98 5.30 4.16
N ALA A 77 18.86 3.98 3.97
CA ALA A 77 19.11 3.34 2.69
C ALA A 77 18.14 3.84 1.60
N LEU A 78 16.85 3.91 1.90
CA LEU A 78 15.82 4.44 0.99
C LEU A 78 16.06 5.91 0.65
N LEU A 79 16.38 6.75 1.64
CA LEU A 79 16.70 8.17 1.41
C LEU A 79 17.96 8.32 0.55
N GLY A 80 18.97 7.48 0.76
CA GLY A 80 20.16 7.41 -0.09
C GLY A 80 19.84 7.04 -1.53
N ALA A 81 18.96 6.06 -1.74
CA ALA A 81 18.50 5.68 -3.08
C ALA A 81 17.74 6.82 -3.79
N ILE A 82 16.87 7.54 -3.07
CA ILE A 82 16.17 8.73 -3.60
C ILE A 82 17.15 9.84 -3.98
N ALA A 83 18.18 10.06 -3.16
CA ALA A 83 19.22 11.05 -3.43
C ALA A 83 20.06 10.69 -4.67
N ALA A 84 20.37 9.40 -4.85
CA ALA A 84 21.18 8.89 -5.95
C ALA A 84 20.41 8.70 -7.27
N ALA A 85 19.07 8.67 -7.23
CA ALA A 85 18.22 8.45 -8.40
C ALA A 85 18.44 9.51 -9.49
N ARG A 86 18.51 9.05 -10.74
CA ARG A 86 18.82 9.89 -11.92
C ARG A 86 17.67 10.02 -12.92
N GLU A 87 16.81 9.01 -13.02
CA GLU A 87 15.76 8.97 -14.05
C GLU A 87 14.36 9.02 -13.44
N SER A 88 14.05 8.08 -12.54
CA SER A 88 12.72 7.99 -11.94
C SER A 88 12.75 7.45 -10.51
N ILE A 89 11.70 7.78 -9.75
CA ILE A 89 11.39 7.26 -8.42
C ILE A 89 9.91 6.92 -8.41
N HIS A 90 9.59 5.63 -8.21
CA HIS A 90 8.22 5.17 -8.00
C HIS A 90 8.09 4.69 -6.55
N PHE A 91 7.25 5.38 -5.78
CA PHE A 91 7.07 5.09 -4.36
C PHE A 91 5.61 4.80 -4.04
N SER A 92 5.37 3.73 -3.28
CA SER A 92 4.03 3.39 -2.79
C SER A 92 4.09 2.94 -1.34
N THR A 93 3.21 3.46 -0.50
CA THR A 93 3.07 3.01 0.88
C THR A 93 1.63 3.04 1.36
N PHE A 94 1.33 2.18 2.33
CA PHE A 94 0.07 2.17 3.04
C PHE A 94 0.04 3.28 4.11
N VAL A 95 1.09 3.40 4.92
CA VAL A 95 1.16 4.37 6.02
C VAL A 95 2.15 5.48 5.70
N TYR A 96 1.68 6.72 5.85
CA TYR A 96 2.47 7.94 5.78
C TYR A 96 1.76 8.96 6.68
N GLU A 97 2.30 9.19 7.88
CA GLU A 97 1.70 10.08 8.88
C GLU A 97 2.61 11.29 9.14
N ALA A 98 2.26 12.20 10.04
CA ALA A 98 3.15 13.30 10.42
C ALA A 98 4.34 12.77 11.24
N GLY A 99 5.53 13.37 11.06
CA GLY A 99 6.73 13.02 11.82
C GLY A 99 8.00 13.30 11.03
N GLU A 100 9.15 13.11 11.68
CA GLU A 100 10.46 13.39 11.10
C GLU A 100 10.74 12.55 9.85
N ILE A 101 10.53 11.23 9.91
CA ILE A 101 10.78 10.34 8.77
C ILE A 101 9.93 10.74 7.54
N PRO A 102 8.59 10.88 7.64
CA PRO A 102 7.74 11.46 6.61
C PRO A 102 8.27 12.79 6.03
N SER A 103 8.65 13.75 6.87
CA SER A 103 9.18 15.03 6.40
C SER A 103 10.47 14.85 5.58
N SER A 104 11.41 14.04 6.08
CA SER A 104 12.67 13.73 5.38
C SER A 104 12.44 13.07 4.02
N PHE A 105 11.48 12.16 3.92
CA PHE A 105 11.09 11.56 2.63
C PHE A 105 10.48 12.60 1.69
N GLY A 106 9.55 13.43 2.17
CA GLY A 106 8.92 14.47 1.36
C GLY A 106 9.93 15.49 0.81
N GLU A 107 10.88 15.92 1.64
CA GLU A 107 11.99 16.78 1.23
C GLU A 107 12.89 16.11 0.18
N ALA A 108 13.23 14.83 0.39
CA ALA A 108 14.05 14.07 -0.55
C ALA A 108 13.36 13.87 -1.91
N PHE A 109 12.06 13.57 -1.93
CA PHE A 109 11.26 13.48 -3.15
C PHE A 109 11.18 14.83 -3.87
N ALA A 110 10.90 15.90 -3.14
CA ALA A 110 10.84 17.24 -3.68
C ALA A 110 12.20 17.67 -4.27
N ALA A 111 13.30 17.34 -3.59
CA ALA A 111 14.65 17.58 -4.09
C ALA A 111 14.93 16.79 -5.37
N ALA A 112 14.50 15.53 -5.45
CA ALA A 112 14.65 14.71 -6.66
C ALA A 112 13.86 15.28 -7.85
N ALA A 113 12.61 15.66 -7.64
CA ALA A 113 11.79 16.28 -8.66
C ALA A 113 12.41 17.58 -9.18
N ARG A 114 12.93 18.44 -8.29
CA ARG A 114 13.66 19.67 -8.69
C ARG A 114 14.94 19.41 -9.50
N ARG A 115 15.59 18.24 -9.34
CA ARG A 115 16.73 17.83 -10.16
C ARG A 115 16.31 17.32 -11.56
N GLY A 116 15.01 17.22 -11.83
CA GLY A 116 14.47 16.68 -13.08
C GLY A 116 14.20 15.17 -13.07
N VAL A 117 14.30 14.52 -11.91
CA VAL A 117 13.93 13.09 -11.76
C VAL A 117 12.41 12.96 -11.76
N GLU A 118 11.85 12.00 -12.50
CA GLU A 118 10.42 11.73 -12.45
C GLU A 118 10.03 11.09 -11.11
N VAL A 119 9.16 11.74 -10.33
CA VAL A 119 8.77 11.22 -9.01
C VAL A 119 7.27 10.94 -8.97
N ARG A 120 6.90 9.66 -8.90
CA ARG A 120 5.50 9.21 -8.81
C ARG A 120 5.24 8.54 -7.47
N ILE A 121 4.25 9.04 -6.74
CA ILE A 121 3.95 8.65 -5.37
C ILE A 121 2.49 8.21 -5.27
N VAL A 122 2.27 7.00 -4.77
CA VAL A 122 0.93 6.46 -4.48
C VAL A 122 0.76 6.28 -2.98
N LEU A 123 -0.18 7.02 -2.39
CA LEU A 123 -0.49 6.98 -0.96
C LEU A 123 -1.87 6.38 -0.71
N ASP A 124 -1.98 5.44 0.22
CA ASP A 124 -3.29 4.90 0.60
C ASP A 124 -4.14 5.93 1.35
N ARG A 125 -5.38 6.12 0.90
CA ARG A 125 -6.27 7.14 1.49
C ARG A 125 -6.69 6.83 2.93
N ARG A 126 -6.61 5.58 3.38
CA ARG A 126 -6.93 5.19 4.75
C ARG A 126 -5.71 5.26 5.67
N GLY A 127 -4.61 4.65 5.28
CA GLY A 127 -3.38 4.62 6.08
C GLY A 127 -2.64 5.96 6.12
N CYS A 128 -2.84 6.83 5.13
CA CYS A 128 -2.22 8.17 5.09
C CYS A 128 -3.19 9.30 5.50
N LYS A 129 -4.23 9.01 6.30
CA LYS A 129 -5.20 10.04 6.75
C LYS A 129 -4.57 11.15 7.59
N LYS A 130 -3.44 10.87 8.25
CA LYS A 130 -2.74 11.82 9.13
C LYS A 130 -1.55 12.52 8.47
N ILE A 131 -1.38 12.40 7.15
CA ILE A 131 -0.32 13.13 6.46
C ILE A 131 -0.61 14.65 6.48
N PRO A 132 0.38 15.50 6.80
CA PRO A 132 0.22 16.95 6.70
C PRO A 132 -0.08 17.38 5.25
N ARG A 133 -1.08 18.25 5.06
CA ARG A 133 -1.52 18.67 3.71
C ARG A 133 -0.49 19.55 3.02
N ASP A 134 0.19 20.37 3.79
CA ASP A 134 1.33 21.21 3.41
C ASP A 134 2.51 20.37 2.92
N LEU A 135 2.80 19.22 3.56
CA LEU A 135 3.82 18.28 3.07
C LEU A 135 3.45 17.70 1.70
N VAL A 136 2.18 17.33 1.49
CA VAL A 136 1.72 16.86 0.17
C VAL A 136 1.75 17.98 -0.87
N ALA A 137 1.39 19.19 -0.48
CA ALA A 137 1.45 20.36 -1.35
C ALA A 137 2.90 20.66 -1.76
N SER A 138 3.84 20.69 -0.82
CA SER A 138 5.25 20.98 -1.11
C SER A 138 5.89 19.96 -2.04
N MET A 139 5.54 18.68 -1.92
CA MET A 139 5.96 17.65 -2.88
C MET A 139 5.40 17.92 -4.28
N ARG A 140 4.11 18.26 -4.39
CA ARG A 140 3.47 18.56 -5.69
C ARG A 140 4.03 19.82 -6.33
N ASP A 141 4.24 20.87 -5.55
CA ASP A 141 4.79 22.14 -6.01
C ASP A 141 6.24 21.97 -6.51
N ALA A 142 6.98 21.00 -5.96
CA ALA A 142 8.30 20.63 -6.43
C ALA A 142 8.31 19.76 -7.70
N GLY A 143 7.14 19.30 -8.17
CA GLY A 143 6.99 18.49 -9.38
C GLY A 143 6.68 17.00 -9.14
N CYS A 144 6.46 16.56 -7.90
CA CYS A 144 6.08 15.16 -7.64
C CYS A 144 4.62 14.88 -8.01
N GLU A 145 4.38 13.74 -8.68
CA GLU A 145 3.04 13.24 -8.96
C GLU A 145 2.48 12.42 -7.78
N VAL A 146 1.73 13.05 -6.90
CA VAL A 146 1.11 12.38 -5.74
C VAL A 146 -0.35 11.98 -6.01
N ARG A 147 -0.62 10.67 -6.05
CA ARG A 147 -1.94 10.06 -6.25
C ARG A 147 -2.41 9.29 -5.01
N TRP A 148 -3.74 9.24 -4.85
CA TRP A 148 -4.39 8.59 -3.71
C TRP A 148 -4.99 7.26 -4.12
N PHE A 149 -4.56 6.19 -3.46
CA PHE A 149 -5.10 4.85 -3.64
C PHE A 149 -6.41 4.66 -2.85
N ARG A 150 -7.41 4.08 -3.54
CA ARG A 150 -8.70 3.60 -3.00
C ARG A 150 -9.39 4.51 -1.98
N GLY A 151 -9.90 5.67 -2.40
CA GLY A 151 -10.78 6.47 -1.54
C GLY A 151 -12.15 5.82 -1.30
N ILE A 152 -12.71 5.99 -0.09
CA ILE A 152 -14.11 5.63 0.21
C ILE A 152 -15.02 6.57 -0.57
N LYS A 153 -15.92 5.99 -1.35
CA LYS A 153 -17.07 6.62 -1.99
C LYS A 153 -18.30 5.78 -1.66
N TRP A 154 -19.49 6.36 -1.78
CA TRP A 154 -20.74 5.68 -1.44
C TRP A 154 -21.03 4.44 -2.31
N TYR A 155 -20.45 4.38 -3.52
CA TYR A 155 -20.67 3.31 -4.51
C TYR A 155 -19.56 2.27 -4.59
N ASN A 156 -18.49 2.40 -3.80
CA ASN A 156 -17.35 1.45 -3.83
C ASN A 156 -16.99 0.96 -2.42
N TRP A 157 -17.94 1.08 -1.48
CA TRP A 157 -17.76 0.78 -0.07
C TRP A 157 -17.39 -0.69 0.14
N GLU A 158 -17.86 -1.56 -0.76
CA GLU A 158 -17.60 -2.98 -0.79
C GLU A 158 -16.12 -3.29 -1.11
N THR A 159 -15.52 -2.55 -2.03
CA THR A 159 -14.09 -2.74 -2.39
C THR A 159 -13.12 -2.08 -1.41
N TYR A 160 -13.63 -1.44 -0.35
CA TYR A 160 -12.81 -0.71 0.59
C TYR A 160 -11.76 -1.61 1.26
N ASN A 161 -12.11 -2.82 1.63
CA ASN A 161 -11.15 -3.73 2.28
C ASN A 161 -10.31 -4.56 1.31
N HIS A 162 -10.41 -4.31 -0.01
CA HIS A 162 -9.54 -4.93 -1.01
C HIS A 162 -8.16 -4.22 -1.03
N ARG A 163 -7.51 -4.17 0.13
CA ARG A 163 -6.18 -3.59 0.40
C ARG A 163 -5.24 -4.73 0.79
N THR A 164 -5.18 -5.74 -0.06
CA THR A 164 -4.34 -6.93 0.14
C THR A 164 -2.87 -6.56 0.00
N HIS A 165 -2.01 -7.26 0.73
CA HIS A 165 -0.55 -7.17 0.62
C HIS A 165 0.00 -7.97 -0.58
N ARG A 166 -0.86 -8.33 -1.53
CA ARG A 166 -0.59 -9.08 -2.75
C ARG A 166 -1.18 -8.33 -3.93
#